data_AF-A0A7W1B8P6-F1
#
_entry.id   AF-A0A7W1B8P6-F1
#
_cell.length_a   1.000
_cell.length_b   1.000
_cell.length_c   1.000
_cell.angle_alpha   90.00
_cell.angle_beta   90.00
_cell.angle_gamma   90.00
#
_symmetry.space_group_name_H-M   'P 1'
#
loop_
_entity.id
_entity.type
_entity.pdbx_description
1 polymer ?
#
loop_
_entity_poly.entity_id
_entity_poly.type
_entity_poly.pdbx_seq_one_letter_code
_entity_poly.pdbx_strand_id
1 'polypeptide(L)'
;LRYINAQQPTAELRPQVAGANAQTDEADLMPYEFLEAVEDSAIRDKHTPVEVLQELLPRYPQHPPVQLATWIERFFRLWCRNQWKRERLAPSFHLDDRNVDPRSWCRFPILSGGFERELAELRSFVASGSADR
;
A
#
# COMPACT_ATOMS: atom_id res chain seq x y z
N LEU A 1 -18.61 -23.23 -1.00
CA LEU A 1 -17.43 -22.33 -1.11
C LEU A 1 -16.60 -22.54 -2.39
N ARG A 2 -16.53 -23.74 -2.98
CA ARG A 2 -15.77 -24.00 -4.22
C ARG A 2 -16.05 -23.04 -5.38
N TYR A 3 -17.32 -22.66 -5.59
CA TYR A 3 -17.71 -21.73 -6.66
C TYR A 3 -17.26 -20.28 -6.45
N ILE A 4 -16.89 -19.90 -5.22
CA ILE A 4 -16.38 -18.57 -4.90
C ILE A 4 -14.86 -18.59 -4.93
N ASN A 5 -14.23 -19.57 -4.27
CA ASN A 5 -12.76 -19.67 -4.19
C ASN A 5 -12.10 -19.96 -5.56
N ALA A 6 -12.86 -20.42 -6.55
CA ALA A 6 -12.37 -20.65 -7.91
C ALA A 6 -12.50 -19.42 -8.84
N GLN A 7 -13.14 -18.33 -8.39
CA GLN A 7 -13.25 -17.10 -9.17
C GLN A 7 -11.98 -16.27 -9.07
N GLN A 8 -11.67 -15.53 -10.13
CA GLN A 8 -10.56 -14.57 -10.13
C GLN A 8 -10.99 -13.30 -9.39
N PRO A 9 -10.12 -12.68 -8.57
CA PRO A 9 -10.42 -11.45 -7.86
C PRO A 9 -10.33 -10.23 -8.79
N THR A 10 -11.34 -10.08 -9.66
CA THR A 10 -11.37 -9.00 -10.67
C THR A 10 -12.56 -8.07 -10.47
N ALA A 11 -12.34 -6.77 -10.63
CA ALA A 11 -13.41 -5.78 -10.68
C ALA A 11 -13.97 -5.69 -12.10
N GLU A 12 -15.17 -6.24 -12.35
CA GLU A 12 -15.82 -6.26 -13.67
C GLU A 12 -16.46 -4.91 -14.06
N LEU A 13 -15.75 -3.80 -13.83
CA LEU A 13 -16.28 -2.45 -14.01
C LEU A 13 -16.12 -1.93 -15.45
N ARG A 14 -15.27 -2.55 -16.27
CA ARG A 14 -14.98 -2.15 -17.65
C ARG A 14 -15.40 -3.24 -18.63
N PRO A 15 -15.84 -2.88 -19.86
CA PRO A 15 -16.15 -3.86 -20.88
C PRO A 15 -14.95 -4.78 -21.14
N GLN A 16 -15.19 -6.09 -21.13
CA GLN A 16 -14.20 -7.10 -21.47
C GLN A 16 -14.02 -7.14 -23.00
N VAL A 17 -13.35 -6.13 -23.56
CA VAL A 17 -12.96 -6.12 -24.98
C VAL A 17 -11.77 -7.04 -25.20
N ALA A 18 -11.77 -7.75 -26.33
CA ALA A 18 -10.71 -8.68 -26.71
C ALA A 18 -9.33 -8.00 -26.67
N GLY A 19 -8.46 -8.46 -25.76
CA GLY A 19 -7.09 -7.97 -25.59
C GLY A 19 -6.86 -7.03 -24.39
N ALA A 20 -7.91 -6.63 -23.67
CA ALA A 20 -7.75 -5.89 -22.41
C ALA A 20 -7.56 -6.88 -21.24
N ASN A 21 -6.48 -6.71 -20.46
CA ASN A 21 -6.27 -7.48 -19.24
C ASN A 21 -7.42 -7.23 -18.25
N ALA A 22 -7.86 -8.28 -17.56
CA ALA A 22 -8.83 -8.15 -16.48
C ALA A 22 -8.28 -7.20 -15.41
N GLN A 23 -9.13 -6.28 -14.92
CA GLN A 23 -8.75 -5.38 -13.85
C GLN A 23 -8.59 -6.20 -12.57
N THR A 24 -7.36 -6.36 -12.11
CA THR A 24 -7.02 -7.02 -10.85
C THR A 24 -6.58 -5.98 -9.84
N ASP A 25 -7.05 -6.13 -8.60
CA ASP A 25 -6.77 -5.17 -7.54
C ASP A 25 -5.27 -5.08 -7.20
N GLU A 26 -4.56 -6.21 -7.21
CA GLU A 26 -3.10 -6.24 -6.94
C GLU A 26 -2.28 -5.52 -8.02
N ALA A 27 -2.77 -5.44 -9.26
CA ALA A 27 -2.12 -4.68 -10.32
C ALA A 27 -2.27 -3.15 -10.09
N ASP A 28 -3.44 -2.73 -9.62
CA ASP A 28 -3.74 -1.32 -9.29
C ASP A 28 -3.07 -0.90 -7.97
N LEU A 29 -2.88 -1.83 -7.04
CA LEU A 29 -2.26 -1.64 -5.74
C LEU A 29 -0.83 -2.19 -5.74
N MET A 30 -0.64 -3.32 -5.09
CA MET A 30 0.57 -4.12 -4.92
C MET A 30 0.10 -5.50 -4.41
N PRO A 31 0.96 -6.54 -4.40
CA PRO A 31 0.59 -7.82 -3.81
C PRO A 31 0.04 -7.63 -2.39
N TYR A 32 -1.06 -8.31 -2.05
CA TYR A 32 -1.75 -8.04 -0.77
C TYR A 32 -0.86 -8.31 0.44
N GLU A 33 -0.06 -9.38 0.40
CA GLU A 33 0.91 -9.69 1.46
C GLU A 33 1.93 -8.57 1.66
N PHE A 34 2.34 -7.90 0.58
CA PHE A 34 3.26 -6.78 0.67
C PHE A 34 2.54 -5.49 1.11
N LEU A 35 1.29 -5.29 0.69
CA LEU A 35 0.45 -4.17 1.13
C LEU A 35 0.27 -4.19 2.66
N GLU A 36 -0.07 -5.35 3.21
CA GLU A 36 -0.22 -5.55 4.66
C GLU A 36 1.10 -5.25 5.38
N ALA A 37 2.23 -5.80 4.91
CA ALA A 37 3.53 -5.53 5.51
C ALA A 37 3.95 -4.05 5.47
N VAL A 38 3.55 -3.31 4.42
CA VAL A 38 3.77 -1.86 4.35
C VAL A 38 2.86 -1.11 5.32
N GLU A 39 1.59 -1.50 5.45
CA GLU A 39 0.67 -0.91 6.42
C GLU A 39 1.15 -1.10 7.86
N ASP A 40 1.64 -2.30 8.17
CA ASP A 40 2.30 -2.64 9.43
C ASP A 40 3.44 -1.67 9.76
N SER A 41 4.41 -1.60 8.88
CA SER A 41 5.60 -0.79 9.10
C SER A 41 5.28 0.72 9.12
N ALA A 42 4.49 1.20 8.17
CA ALA A 42 4.22 2.61 8.00
C ALA A 42 3.20 3.18 8.99
N ILE A 43 2.13 2.43 9.30
CA ILE A 43 0.99 2.96 10.05
C ILE A 43 1.06 2.53 11.52
N ARG A 44 1.33 1.25 11.80
CA ARG A 44 1.46 0.75 13.17
C ARG A 44 2.79 1.21 13.77
N ASP A 45 3.89 0.97 13.07
CA ASP A 45 5.23 1.24 13.61
C ASP A 45 5.72 2.66 13.31
N LYS A 46 5.01 3.40 12.45
CA LYS A 46 5.25 4.82 12.11
C LYS A 46 6.58 5.07 11.41
N HIS A 47 7.09 4.07 10.70
CA HIS A 47 8.28 4.20 9.89
C HIS A 47 8.06 5.13 8.69
N THR A 48 9.10 5.87 8.35
CA THR A 48 9.21 6.64 7.10
C THR A 48 9.32 5.70 5.90
N PRO A 49 9.04 6.16 4.66
CA PRO A 49 9.16 5.34 3.47
C PRO A 49 10.53 4.65 3.29
N VAL A 50 11.63 5.29 3.70
CA VAL A 50 12.97 4.70 3.67
C VAL A 50 13.11 3.59 4.70
N GLU A 51 12.67 3.84 5.94
CA GLU A 51 12.70 2.84 7.01
C GLU A 51 11.83 1.62 6.68
N VAL A 52 10.66 1.83 6.06
CA VAL A 52 9.80 0.75 5.55
C VAL A 52 10.55 -0.08 4.51
N LEU A 53 11.22 0.56 3.55
CA LEU A 53 12.00 -0.18 2.55
C LEU A 53 13.10 -1.00 3.21
N GLN A 54 13.87 -0.41 4.12
CA GLN A 54 14.95 -1.08 4.84
C GLN A 54 14.46 -2.28 5.66
N GLU A 55 13.31 -2.17 6.31
CA GLU A 55 12.69 -3.25 7.07
C GLU A 55 12.22 -4.41 6.16
N LEU A 56 11.60 -4.08 5.03
CA LEU A 56 10.95 -5.06 4.17
C LEU A 56 11.90 -5.71 3.15
N LEU A 57 13.01 -5.05 2.79
CA LEU A 57 14.04 -5.62 1.90
C LEU A 57 14.45 -7.07 2.25
N PRO A 58 14.87 -7.39 3.49
CA PRO A 58 15.27 -8.75 3.84
C PRO A 58 14.10 -9.74 3.87
N ARG A 59 12.84 -9.27 3.99
CA ARG A 59 11.65 -10.12 4.03
C ARG A 59 11.14 -10.50 2.63
N TYR A 60 11.44 -9.68 1.63
CA TYR A 60 10.99 -9.87 0.23
C TYR A 60 12.17 -9.93 -0.76
N PRO A 61 13.14 -10.84 -0.59
CA PRO A 61 14.33 -10.92 -1.45
C PRO A 61 14.03 -11.28 -2.91
N GLN A 62 12.84 -11.81 -3.19
CA GLN A 62 12.38 -12.15 -4.54
C GLN A 62 12.07 -10.92 -5.40
N HIS A 63 11.95 -9.73 -4.81
CA HIS A 63 11.64 -8.50 -5.52
C HIS A 63 12.83 -7.53 -5.45
N PRO A 64 13.20 -6.88 -6.57
CA PRO A 64 14.31 -5.94 -6.55
C PRO A 64 13.94 -4.69 -5.72
N PRO A 65 14.91 -4.02 -5.07
CA PRO A 65 14.64 -2.85 -4.22
C PRO A 65 13.83 -1.75 -4.90
N VAL A 66 14.07 -1.53 -6.19
CA VAL A 66 13.36 -0.56 -7.03
C VAL A 66 11.86 -0.88 -7.12
N GLN A 67 11.50 -2.16 -7.24
CA GLN A 67 10.10 -2.59 -7.31
C GLN A 67 9.41 -2.37 -5.96
N LEU A 68 10.06 -2.74 -4.86
CA LEU A 68 9.53 -2.53 -3.51
C LEU A 68 9.31 -1.04 -3.24
N ALA A 69 10.29 -0.20 -3.57
CA ALA A 69 10.18 1.25 -3.43
C ALA A 69 9.03 1.84 -4.27
N THR A 70 8.78 1.31 -5.46
CA THR A 70 7.66 1.73 -6.31
C THR A 70 6.31 1.43 -5.64
N TRP A 71 6.16 0.25 -5.03
CA TRP A 71 4.95 -0.10 -4.28
C TRP A 71 4.80 0.73 -3.00
N ILE A 72 5.89 0.94 -2.25
CA ILE A 72 5.89 1.79 -1.05
C ILE A 72 5.48 3.23 -1.42
N GLU A 73 6.06 3.82 -2.47
CA GLU A 73 5.67 5.16 -2.95
C GLU A 73 4.18 5.21 -3.33
N ARG A 74 3.69 4.18 -4.01
CA ARG A 74 2.27 4.05 -4.35
C ARG A 74 1.39 3.99 -3.10
N PHE A 75 1.77 3.22 -2.08
CA PHE A 75 1.06 3.13 -0.82
C PHE A 75 0.91 4.51 -0.16
N PHE A 76 2.01 5.22 0.09
CA PHE A 76 1.96 6.52 0.78
C PHE A 76 1.13 7.56 0.01
N ARG A 77 1.27 7.60 -1.32
CA ARG A 77 0.44 8.49 -2.17
C ARG A 77 -1.04 8.16 -2.09
N LEU A 78 -1.39 6.88 -2.23
CA LEU A 78 -2.79 6.44 -2.13
C LEU A 78 -3.33 6.63 -0.71
N TRP A 79 -2.51 6.42 0.30
CA TRP A 79 -2.85 6.65 1.70
C TRP A 79 -3.26 8.10 1.93
N CYS A 80 -2.38 9.06 1.63
CA CYS A 80 -2.68 10.48 1.80
C CYS A 80 -3.89 10.93 0.97
N ARG A 81 -3.89 10.60 -0.34
CA ARG A 81 -4.94 11.05 -1.25
C ARG A 81 -6.33 10.51 -0.87
N ASN A 82 -6.41 9.32 -0.29
CA ASN A 82 -7.67 8.68 0.05
C ASN A 82 -8.08 8.85 1.52
N GLN A 83 -7.37 9.65 2.35
CA GLN A 83 -7.77 9.88 3.75
C GLN A 83 -9.21 10.39 3.88
N TRP A 84 -9.66 11.26 2.98
CA TRP A 84 -11.04 11.76 2.98
C TRP A 84 -12.09 10.65 2.84
N LYS A 85 -11.75 9.51 2.22
CA LYS A 85 -12.63 8.34 2.13
C LYS A 85 -12.75 7.66 3.49
N ARG A 86 -11.63 7.55 4.23
CA ARG A 86 -11.59 6.95 5.58
C ARG A 86 -12.43 7.73 6.60
N GLU A 87 -12.42 9.06 6.52
CA GLU A 87 -13.29 9.92 7.35
C GLU A 87 -14.80 9.68 7.16
N ARG A 88 -15.15 9.13 6.00
CA ARG A 88 -16.53 8.85 5.59
C ARG A 88 -16.86 7.36 5.57
N LEU A 89 -16.01 6.50 6.14
CA LEU A 89 -16.32 5.08 6.29
C LEU A 89 -17.55 4.87 7.17
N ALA A 90 -18.38 3.91 6.78
CA ALA A 90 -19.48 3.43 7.61
C ALA A 90 -18.92 2.77 8.88
N PRO A 91 -19.68 2.79 9.99
CA PRO A 91 -19.30 2.04 11.19
C PRO A 91 -19.03 0.57 10.84
N SER A 92 -17.91 0.05 11.33
CA SER A 92 -17.45 -1.31 11.09
C SER A 92 -16.92 -1.92 12.39
N PHE A 93 -16.86 -3.25 12.46
CA PHE A 93 -16.32 -3.95 13.62
C PHE A 93 -14.79 -3.86 13.65
N HIS A 94 -14.24 -3.67 14.84
CA HIS A 94 -12.80 -3.80 15.08
C HIS A 94 -12.51 -5.28 15.37
N LEU A 95 -11.72 -5.93 14.51
CA LEU A 95 -11.46 -7.38 14.58
C LEU A 95 -10.00 -7.74 14.88
N ASP A 96 -9.07 -6.84 14.56
CA ASP A 96 -7.63 -7.02 14.75
C ASP A 96 -7.13 -6.04 15.81
N ASP A 97 -5.85 -6.08 16.20
CA ASP A 97 -5.23 -5.17 17.18
C ASP A 97 -5.14 -3.70 16.69
N ARG A 98 -5.56 -3.46 15.44
CA ARG A 98 -5.43 -2.20 14.70
C ARG A 98 -6.55 -2.05 13.68
N ASN A 99 -6.79 -0.80 13.27
CA ASN A 99 -7.68 -0.49 12.16
C ASN A 99 -7.30 0.84 11.50
N VAL A 100 -7.96 1.17 10.39
CA VAL A 100 -7.75 2.43 9.65
C VAL A 100 -8.83 3.49 9.91
N ASP A 101 -9.68 3.29 10.91
CA ASP A 101 -10.79 4.19 11.20
C ASP A 101 -10.31 5.43 11.99
N PRO A 102 -10.50 6.66 11.46
CA PRO A 102 -10.06 7.88 12.12
C PRO A 102 -10.84 8.22 13.39
N ARG A 103 -12.02 7.63 13.61
CA ARG A 103 -12.79 7.85 14.84
C ARG A 103 -12.27 7.02 16.00
N SER A 104 -11.63 5.89 15.72
CA SER A 104 -11.08 4.98 16.71
C SER A 104 -9.56 5.07 16.79
N TRP A 105 -8.84 4.31 15.97
CA TRP A 105 -7.41 4.04 16.14
C TRP A 105 -6.51 4.93 15.27
N CYS A 106 -6.81 5.10 13.98
CA CYS A 106 -5.89 5.74 13.02
C CYS A 106 -6.27 7.19 12.67
N ARG A 107 -5.92 8.16 13.52
CA ARG A 107 -6.11 9.58 13.21
C ARG A 107 -5.02 10.09 12.26
N PHE A 108 -5.43 10.52 11.06
CA PHE A 108 -4.53 11.08 10.05
C PHE A 108 -5.18 12.30 9.37
N PRO A 109 -4.42 13.40 9.11
CA PRO A 109 -5.02 14.61 8.54
C PRO A 109 -5.47 14.41 7.09
N ILE A 110 -6.67 14.88 6.76
CA ILE A 110 -7.22 14.85 5.38
C ILE A 110 -6.33 15.63 4.41
N LEU A 111 -5.89 16.81 4.84
CA LEU A 111 -4.98 17.67 4.10
C LEU A 111 -3.59 17.49 4.68
N SER A 112 -2.67 16.94 3.88
CA SER A 112 -1.30 16.66 4.28
C SER A 112 -0.34 17.01 3.14
N GLY A 113 0.96 17.11 3.44
CA GLY A 113 2.01 17.32 2.45
C GLY A 113 2.30 16.11 1.57
N GLY A 114 1.51 15.03 1.65
CA GLY A 114 1.62 13.87 0.76
C GLY A 114 2.90 13.04 0.88
N PHE A 115 3.68 13.22 1.95
CA PHE A 115 5.03 12.66 2.11
C PHE A 115 5.99 13.03 0.97
N GLU A 116 5.82 14.16 0.29
CA GLU A 116 6.61 14.51 -0.89
C GLU A 116 8.13 14.53 -0.62
N ARG A 117 8.53 15.04 0.55
CA ARG A 117 9.94 15.08 0.96
C ARG A 117 10.47 13.67 1.24
N GLU A 118 9.75 12.92 2.06
CA GLU A 118 10.14 11.58 2.48
C GLU A 118 10.17 10.59 1.29
N LEU A 119 9.28 10.77 0.32
CA LEU A 119 9.29 10.03 -0.94
C LEU A 119 10.44 10.45 -1.86
N ALA A 120 10.84 11.72 -1.84
CA ALA A 120 12.05 12.15 -2.57
C ALA A 120 13.33 11.55 -1.96
N GLU A 121 13.37 11.42 -0.63
CA GLU A 121 14.44 10.73 0.09
C GLU A 121 14.48 9.24 -0.28
N LEU A 122 13.33 8.56 -0.33
CA LEU A 122 13.22 7.17 -0.80
C LEU A 122 13.79 6.99 -2.23
N ARG A 123 13.37 7.85 -3.16
CA ARG A 123 13.89 7.81 -4.54
C ARG A 123 15.40 8.01 -4.60
N SER A 124 15.92 8.94 -3.80
CA SER A 124 17.36 9.22 -3.72
C SER A 124 18.14 8.05 -3.10
N PHE A 125 17.58 7.43 -2.06
CA PHE A 125 18.15 6.26 -1.40
C PHE A 125 18.30 5.08 -2.37
N VAL A 126 17.25 4.79 -3.14
CA VAL A 126 17.30 3.74 -4.17
C VAL A 126 18.26 4.10 -5.31
N ALA A 127 18.23 5.35 -5.80
CA ALA A 127 19.09 5.80 -6.89
C ALA A 127 20.60 5.77 -6.55
N SER A 128 20.94 5.92 -5.26
CA SER A 128 22.33 5.85 -4.79
C SER A 128 22.88 4.41 -4.65
N GLY A 129 22.07 3.38 -4.91
CA GLY A 129 22.45 1.97 -4.71
C GLY A 129 22.60 1.59 -3.24
N SER A 130 22.17 2.45 -2.31
CA SER A 130 22.24 2.20 -0.87
C SER A 130 21.31 1.06 -0.44
N ALA A 131 20.29 0.75 -1.25
CA ALA A 131 19.35 -0.33 -1.02
C ALA A 131 19.88 -1.71 -1.42
N ASP A 132 20.98 -1.79 -2.18
CA ASP A 132 21.62 -3.04 -2.62
C ASP A 132 22.77 -3.48 -1.68
N ARG A 133 23.03 -2.70 -0.63
CA ARG A 133 24.09 -2.95 0.37
C ARG A 133 23.54 -3.70 1.58
#